data_AF-A0A4S1CDR0-F1
#
_entry.id   AF-A0A4S1CDR0-F1
#
_cell.length_a   1.000
_cell.length_b   1.000
_cell.length_c   1.000
_cell.angle_alpha   90.00
_cell.angle_beta   90.00
_cell.angle_gamma   90.00
#
_symmetry.space_group_name_H-M   'P 1'
#
loop_
_entity.id
_entity.type
_entity.pdbx_description
1 polymer ?
#
loop_
_entity_poly.entity_id
_entity_poly.type
_entity_poly.pdbx_seq_one_letter_code
_entity_poly.pdbx_strand_id
1 'polypeptide(L)'
;MSIKRGDVVGHCAAVEWGSGKVVEVTAKWVSIHFNDGVVRKIACSHFEKLTPAESSSFKPVPSVAPKVAVEAVGKVKKRAGRKAA
;
A
#
# COMPACT_ATOMS: atom_id res chain seq x y z
N MET A 1 16.53 -2.64 1.63
CA MET A 1 15.82 -1.67 2.49
C MET A 1 14.73 -2.45 3.25
N SER A 2 14.61 -2.27 4.56
CA SER A 2 13.62 -2.99 5.38
C SER A 2 12.49 -2.05 5.76
N ILE A 3 11.38 -2.09 5.01
CA ILE A 3 10.22 -1.23 5.21
C ILE A 3 9.31 -1.85 6.29
N LYS A 4 8.96 -1.07 7.30
CA LYS A 4 8.05 -1.46 8.37
C LYS A 4 6.78 -0.62 8.33
N ARG A 5 5.73 -1.16 8.97
CA ARG A 5 4.49 -0.41 9.15
C ARG A 5 4.76 0.84 9.98
N GLY A 6 4.30 1.99 9.50
CA GLY A 6 4.50 3.28 10.12
C GLY A 6 5.72 4.06 9.62
N ASP A 7 6.60 3.44 8.83
CA ASP A 7 7.71 4.16 8.18
C ASP A 7 7.17 5.20 7.19
N VAL A 8 7.93 6.28 7.05
CA VAL A 8 7.65 7.35 6.09
C VAL A 8 8.62 7.22 4.92
N VAL A 9 8.05 7.11 3.72
CA VAL A 9 8.79 6.89 2.47
C VAL A 9 8.31 7.86 1.40
N GLY A 10 9.23 8.31 0.55
CA GLY A 10 8.93 9.03 -0.68
C GLY A 10 9.09 8.13 -1.90
N HIS A 11 8.58 8.57 -3.04
CA HIS A 11 8.78 7.89 -4.32
C HIS A 11 9.65 8.77 -5.22
N CYS A 12 10.81 8.26 -5.67
CA CYS A 12 11.76 9.09 -6.44
C CYS A 12 11.25 9.45 -7.84
N ALA A 13 10.51 8.53 -8.48
CA ALA A 13 10.00 8.74 -9.84
C ALA A 13 8.65 9.47 -9.88
N ALA A 14 8.02 9.69 -8.73
CA ALA A 14 6.71 10.33 -8.61
C ALA A 14 6.75 11.33 -7.45
N VAL A 15 7.57 12.36 -7.62
CA VAL A 15 7.80 13.41 -6.62
C VAL A 15 6.49 14.11 -6.23
N GLU A 16 5.52 14.15 -7.15
CA GLU A 16 4.17 14.67 -6.96
C GLU A 16 3.37 13.95 -5.85
N TRP A 17 3.65 12.68 -5.54
CA TRP A 17 2.98 11.98 -4.44
C TRP A 17 3.48 12.45 -3.06
N GLY A 18 4.65 13.08 -3.03
CA GLY A 18 5.30 13.54 -1.81
C GLY A 18 5.69 12.39 -0.87
N SER A 19 5.71 12.69 0.43
CA SER A 19 5.96 11.71 1.48
C SER A 19 4.70 10.90 1.77
N GLY A 20 4.85 9.61 2.02
CA GLY A 20 3.76 8.72 2.40
C GLY A 20 4.10 7.81 3.57
N LYS A 21 3.09 7.50 4.38
CA LYS A 21 3.21 6.60 5.53
C LYS A 21 2.79 5.19 5.15
N VAL A 22 3.63 4.21 5.45
CA VAL A 22 3.35 2.80 5.23
C VAL A 22 2.23 2.36 6.17
N VAL A 23 1.07 2.01 5.62
CA VAL A 23 -0.10 1.55 6.40
C VAL A 23 -0.13 0.03 6.54
N GLU A 24 0.41 -0.70 5.57
CA GLU A 24 0.42 -2.17 5.56
C GLU A 24 1.68 -2.71 4.85
N VAL A 25 2.22 -3.80 5.38
CA VAL A 25 3.40 -4.48 4.85
C VAL A 25 3.07 -5.96 4.67
N THR A 26 3.25 -6.46 3.45
CA THR A 26 3.13 -7.88 3.09
C THR A 26 4.45 -8.35 2.49
N ALA A 27 4.68 -9.67 2.46
CA ALA A 27 5.88 -10.26 1.84
C ALA A 27 6.09 -9.92 0.35
N LYS A 28 5.05 -9.47 -0.35
CA LYS A 28 5.08 -9.17 -1.80
C LYS A 28 4.86 -7.71 -2.16
N TRP A 29 4.29 -6.91 -1.25
CA TRP A 29 3.93 -5.52 -1.52
C TRP A 29 3.68 -4.76 -0.21
N VAL A 30 3.71 -3.44 -0.28
CA VAL A 30 3.36 -2.51 0.80
C VAL A 30 2.27 -1.56 0.34
N SER A 31 1.36 -1.20 1.24
CA SER A 31 0.41 -0.10 1.01
C SER A 31 0.95 1.14 1.70
N ILE A 32 1.07 2.23 0.94
CA ILE A 32 1.57 3.52 1.43
C ILE A 32 0.47 4.57 1.21
N HIS A 33 0.13 5.29 2.28
CA HIS A 33 -0.75 6.45 2.23
C HIS A 33 0.08 7.69 1.99
N PHE A 34 0.00 8.26 0.78
CA PHE A 34 0.75 9.45 0.39
C PHE A 34 0.07 10.73 0.84
N ASN A 35 0.83 11.83 0.88
CA ASN A 35 0.34 13.17 1.26
C ASN A 35 -0.63 13.77 0.21
N ASP A 36 -0.83 13.11 -0.92
CA ASP A 36 -1.91 13.44 -1.86
C ASP A 36 -3.28 12.87 -1.42
N GLY A 37 -3.33 12.16 -0.29
CA GLY A 37 -4.55 11.56 0.26
C GLY A 37 -4.91 10.21 -0.35
N VAL A 38 -4.05 9.64 -1.20
CA VAL A 38 -4.28 8.37 -1.89
C VAL A 38 -3.41 7.26 -1.31
N VAL A 39 -4.00 6.08 -1.14
CA VAL A 39 -3.28 4.86 -0.75
C VAL A 39 -2.87 4.10 -2.01
N ARG A 40 -1.56 3.89 -2.20
CA ARG A 40 -1.04 3.13 -3.34
C ARG A 40 -0.31 1.87 -2.87
N LYS A 41 -0.49 0.79 -3.65
CA LYS A 41 0.18 -0.49 -3.46
C LYS A 41 1.47 -0.54 -4.27
N ILE A 42 2.59 -0.70 -3.59
CA ILE A 42 3.92 -0.81 -4.21
C ILE A 42 4.43 -2.24 -4.02
N ALA A 43 4.71 -2.92 -5.12
CA ALA A 43 5.30 -4.26 -5.08
C ALA A 43 6.76 -4.21 -4.61
N CYS A 44 7.24 -5.30 -4.00
CA CYS A 44 8.64 -5.42 -3.58
C CYS A 44 9.64 -5.17 -4.73
N SER A 45 9.26 -5.52 -5.97
CA SER A 45 10.06 -5.26 -7.18
C SER A 45 10.24 -3.78 -7.51
N HIS A 46 9.53 -2.88 -6.85
CA HIS A 46 9.63 -1.43 -7.04
C HIS A 46 10.14 -0.69 -5.80
N PHE A 47 10.66 -1.42 -4.79
CA PHE A 47 11.19 -0.80 -3.58
C PHE A 47 12.48 0.00 -3.83
N GLU A 48 13.20 -0.29 -4.91
CA GLU A 48 14.33 0.51 -5.37
C GLU A 48 13.94 1.97 -5.68
N LYS A 49 12.66 2.22 -5.99
CA LYS A 49 12.13 3.57 -6.29
C LYS A 49 11.60 4.28 -5.04
N LEU A 50 11.57 3.59 -3.90
CA LEU A 50 11.19 4.17 -2.62
C LEU A 50 12.43 4.73 -1.92
N THR A 51 12.33 5.96 -1.45
CA THR A 51 13.37 6.60 -0.65
C THR A 51 12.87 6.82 0.77
N PRO A 52 13.72 6.65 1.80
CA PRO A 52 13.34 6.99 3.16
C PRO A 52 13.11 8.50 3.23
N ALA A 53 12.02 8.90 3.86
CA ALA A 53 11.68 10.31 4.04
C ALA A 53 11.49 10.61 5.53
N GLU A 54 11.82 11.84 5.92
CA GLU A 54 11.68 12.30 7.29
C GLU A 54 10.24 12.20 7.76
N SER A 55 10.04 11.70 8.98
CA SER A 55 8.70 11.57 9.58
C SER A 55 7.99 12.91 9.72
N SER A 56 8.75 14.01 9.84
CA SER A 56 8.21 15.37 9.90
C SER A 56 7.70 15.92 8.56
N SER A 57 8.03 15.25 7.44
CA SER A 57 7.60 15.64 6.09
C SER A 57 6.23 15.07 5.73
N PHE A 58 5.78 14.02 6.43
CA PHE A 58 4.44 13.48 6.25
C PHE A 58 3.41 14.35 6.97
N LYS A 59 2.62 15.10 6.20
CA LYS A 59 1.44 15.79 6.71
C LYS A 59 0.22 14.91 6.42
N PRO A 60 -0.47 14.35 7.42
CA PRO A 60 -1.68 13.60 7.14
C PRO A 60 -2.76 14.57 6.65
N VAL A 61 -3.03 14.56 5.35
CA VAL A 61 -4.26 15.16 4.83
C VAL A 61 -5.41 14.27 5.32
N PRO A 62 -6.46 14.83 5.94
CA PRO A 62 -7.61 14.04 6.33
C PRO A 62 -8.22 13.42 5.07
N SER A 63 -7.93 12.15 4.85
CA SER A 63 -8.49 11.36 3.76
C SER A 63 -10.01 11.38 3.94
N VAL A 64 -10.70 12.09 3.05
CA VAL A 64 -12.15 11.98 2.90
C VAL A 64 -12.42 10.55 2.40
N ALA A 65 -12.67 9.67 3.35
CA ALA A 65 -12.82 8.24 3.12
C ALA A 65 -13.82 7.94 1.98
N PRO A 66 -13.47 7.05 1.03
CA PRO A 66 -14.38 5.99 0.69
C PRO A 66 -14.11 4.85 1.67
N LYS A 67 -15.04 4.66 2.60
CA LYS A 67 -15.20 3.41 3.34
C LYS A 67 -15.26 2.26 2.34
N VAL A 68 -14.14 1.59 2.08
CA VAL A 68 -14.16 0.22 1.59
C VAL A 68 -13.18 -0.57 2.44
N ALA A 69 -13.66 -0.90 3.64
CA ALA A 69 -13.25 -2.11 4.31
C ALA A 69 -13.57 -3.27 3.36
N VAL A 70 -12.59 -3.73 2.59
CA VAL A 70 -12.58 -5.10 2.11
C VAL A 70 -11.42 -5.77 2.82
N GLU A 71 -11.72 -6.20 4.03
CA GLU A 71 -11.22 -7.47 4.52
C GLU A 71 -11.47 -8.51 3.41
N ALA A 72 -10.42 -9.01 2.78
CA ALA A 72 -10.50 -10.24 1.99
C ALA A 72 -9.28 -11.10 2.32
N VAL A 73 -9.22 -11.54 3.57
CA VAL A 73 -8.54 -12.79 3.92
C VAL A 73 -9.52 -13.94 3.68
N GLY A 74 -9.14 -14.86 2.81
CA GLY A 74 -9.76 -16.17 2.62
C GLY A 74 -10.83 -16.20 1.51
N LYS A 75 -10.95 -17.22 0.67
CA LYS A 75 -10.41 -18.59 0.72
C LYS A 75 -10.36 -19.12 -0.72
N VAL A 76 -9.24 -19.75 -1.08
CA VAL A 76 -9.20 -20.77 -2.15
C VAL A 76 -10.34 -21.76 -1.90
N LYS A 77 -11.25 -21.93 -2.86
CA LYS A 77 -12.04 -23.16 -2.98
C LYS A 77 -11.54 -23.96 -4.17
N LYS A 78 -10.88 -25.07 -3.83
CA LYS A 78 -10.50 -26.17 -4.72
C LYS A 78 -11.74 -26.77 -5.40
N ARG A 79 -11.58 -27.02 -6.71
CA ARG A 79 -11.97 -28.17 -7.56
C ARG A 79 -13.39 -28.75 -7.59
N ALA A 80 -13.66 -29.23 -8.81
CA ALA A 80 -14.40 -30.42 -9.23
C ALA A 80 -15.88 -30.22 -9.57
N GLY A 81 -16.20 -30.47 -10.86
CA GLY A 81 -17.52 -30.32 -11.42
C GLY A 81 -18.47 -31.48 -11.14
N ARG A 82 -19.73 -31.30 -11.56
CA ARG A 82 -20.66 -32.35 -12.02
C ARG A 82 -21.87 -31.67 -12.69
N LYS A 83 -22.30 -32.22 -13.84
CA LYS A 83 -23.64 -32.31 -14.50
C LYS A 83 -24.83 -31.55 -13.84
N ALA A 84 -25.89 -31.10 -14.51
CA ALA A 84 -26.50 -31.35 -15.83
C ALA A 84 -27.66 -30.34 -16.05
N ALA A 85 -28.06 -30.12 -17.31
CA ALA A 85 -29.45 -30.20 -17.78
C ALA A 85 -29.40 -30.38 -19.31
#